data_AF-A0A942J0S7-F1
#
_entry.id   AF-A0A942J0S7-F1
#
_cell.length_a   1.000
_cell.length_b   1.000
_cell.length_c   1.000
_cell.angle_alpha   90.00
_cell.angle_beta   90.00
_cell.angle_gamma   90.00
#
_symmetry.space_group_name_H-M   'P 1'
#
loop_
_entity.id
_entity.type
_entity.pdbx_description
1 polymer ?
#
loop_
_entity_poly.entity_id
_entity_poly.type
_entity_poly.pdbx_seq_one_letter_code
_entity_poly.pdbx_strand_id
1 'polypeptide(L)'
;MDALESLLCRLEALVTRAETMLPAPPAPPDWSAVAFRWRGRLEPVRRPHKIRLADLKGVDRQKAAIERNTRQFVTGKPANNVLLTGARGTGKSSLVKGVLARFARQGLRLIEVDRDELVNLPAIIDLVAGRPERFIVFCDDLSFGAGEPGYQALKSALDGSIAAPPENLLIYATSNRRHLMPERMAENLEATRGDDGEIHPGETSEEKISLSERFGLWLSFYPFDQDHYLDICVHWLHRLGVDETAALAARQEALQWALQRGSRSGRVAWQFARDYAGRLK
;
A
#
# COMPACT_ATOMS: atom_id res chain seq x y z
N MET A 1 -43.25 30.86 -37.07
CA MET A 1 -42.16 30.26 -36.27
C MET A 1 -40.87 30.72 -36.86
N ASP A 2 -40.11 31.44 -36.06
CA ASP A 2 -38.84 32.01 -36.46
C ASP A 2 -37.84 30.88 -36.76
N ALA A 3 -36.93 31.07 -37.71
CA ALA A 3 -35.95 30.02 -38.07
C ALA A 3 -35.10 29.60 -36.86
N LEU A 4 -34.92 30.53 -35.92
CA LEU A 4 -34.28 30.34 -34.64
C LEU A 4 -35.08 29.39 -33.71
N GLU A 5 -36.41 29.55 -33.62
CA GLU A 5 -37.27 28.66 -32.81
C GLU A 5 -37.23 27.23 -33.33
N SER A 6 -37.28 27.04 -34.65
CA SER A 6 -37.20 25.71 -35.24
C SER A 6 -35.83 25.06 -35.01
N LEU A 7 -34.75 25.83 -34.98
CA LEU A 7 -33.41 25.35 -34.67
C LEU A 7 -33.30 24.94 -33.20
N LEU A 8 -33.83 25.76 -32.29
CA LEU A 8 -33.83 25.50 -30.85
C LEU A 8 -34.60 24.20 -30.52
N CYS A 9 -35.80 24.00 -31.07
CA CYS A 9 -36.54 22.75 -30.87
C CYS A 9 -35.79 21.50 -31.41
N ARG A 10 -35.08 21.63 -32.52
CA ARG A 10 -34.27 20.52 -33.07
C ARG A 10 -33.04 20.23 -32.21
N LEU A 11 -32.39 21.26 -31.68
CA LEU A 11 -31.28 21.11 -30.74
C LEU A 11 -31.74 20.47 -29.44
N GLU A 12 -32.87 20.90 -28.88
CA GLU A 12 -33.45 20.30 -27.67
C GLU A 12 -33.75 18.82 -27.89
N ALA A 13 -34.42 18.46 -28.99
CA ALA A 13 -34.71 17.07 -29.32
C ALA A 13 -33.44 16.22 -29.50
N LEU A 14 -32.36 16.82 -29.99
CA LEU A 14 -31.06 16.15 -30.15
C LEU A 14 -30.34 15.98 -28.81
N VAL A 15 -30.37 16.99 -27.95
CA VAL A 15 -29.82 16.95 -26.58
C VAL A 15 -30.54 15.90 -25.75
N THR A 16 -31.88 15.87 -25.76
CA THR A 16 -32.64 14.86 -25.01
C THR A 16 -32.32 13.43 -25.48
N ARG A 17 -32.15 13.21 -26.79
CA ARG A 17 -31.73 11.89 -27.30
C ARG A 17 -30.29 11.57 -26.92
N ALA A 18 -29.39 12.54 -26.97
CA ALA A 18 -28.00 12.36 -26.55
C ALA A 18 -27.91 12.00 -25.06
N GLU A 19 -28.69 12.66 -24.19
CA GLU A 19 -28.76 12.36 -22.76
C GLU A 19 -29.23 10.92 -22.47
N THR A 20 -30.11 10.36 -23.30
CA THR A 20 -30.52 8.94 -23.16
C THR A 20 -29.44 7.94 -23.60
N MET A 21 -28.47 8.37 -24.41
CA MET A 21 -27.37 7.52 -24.88
C MET A 21 -26.08 7.71 -24.08
N LEU A 22 -25.93 8.83 -23.39
CA LEU A 22 -24.77 9.11 -22.56
C LEU A 22 -24.88 8.32 -21.25
N PRO A 23 -23.78 7.65 -20.82
CA PRO A 23 -23.76 7.06 -19.49
C PRO A 23 -23.99 8.16 -18.45
N ALA A 24 -24.81 7.87 -17.43
CA ALA A 24 -25.02 8.78 -16.32
C ALA A 24 -23.66 9.23 -15.75
N PRO A 25 -23.50 10.52 -15.39
CA PRO A 25 -22.26 10.99 -14.79
C PRO A 25 -21.93 10.11 -13.57
N PRO A 26 -20.65 9.75 -13.40
CA PRO A 26 -20.26 8.85 -12.32
C PRO A 26 -20.70 9.45 -10.99
N ALA A 27 -21.44 8.66 -10.21
CA ALA A 27 -21.87 9.08 -8.88
C ALA A 27 -20.66 9.48 -8.03
N PRO A 28 -20.80 10.51 -7.16
CA PRO A 28 -19.71 10.90 -6.27
C PRO A 28 -19.32 9.72 -5.36
N PRO A 29 -18.04 9.62 -4.94
CA PRO A 29 -17.62 8.53 -4.06
C PRO A 29 -18.39 8.53 -2.73
N ASP A 30 -18.66 7.33 -2.21
CA ASP A 30 -19.25 7.16 -0.87
C ASP A 30 -18.21 7.41 0.21
N TRP A 31 -18.13 8.65 0.68
CA TRP A 31 -17.17 9.08 1.70
C TRP A 31 -17.44 8.53 3.10
N SER A 32 -18.55 7.82 3.32
CA SER A 32 -18.80 7.13 4.60
C SER A 32 -17.88 5.93 4.81
N ALA A 33 -17.31 5.38 3.72
CA ALA A 33 -16.34 4.30 3.78
C ALA A 33 -15.00 4.75 4.35
N VAL A 34 -14.32 3.85 5.06
CA VAL A 34 -12.98 4.09 5.64
C VAL A 34 -11.84 3.63 4.72
N ALA A 35 -12.15 2.81 3.72
CA ALA A 35 -11.20 2.23 2.80
C ALA A 35 -11.78 2.25 1.40
N PHE A 36 -10.92 2.49 0.42
CA PHE A 36 -11.26 2.61 -0.99
C PHE A 36 -10.25 1.84 -1.84
N ARG A 37 -10.64 1.53 -3.07
CA ARG A 37 -9.74 1.05 -4.12
C ARG A 37 -9.90 1.93 -5.34
N TRP A 38 -8.79 2.27 -5.99
CA TRP A 38 -8.81 2.98 -7.26
C TRP A 38 -8.85 2.00 -8.44
N ARG A 39 -9.83 2.18 -9.34
CA ARG A 39 -10.00 1.43 -10.60
C ARG A 39 -10.59 2.34 -11.67
N GLY A 40 -9.82 3.33 -12.12
CA GLY A 40 -10.33 4.46 -12.93
C GLY A 40 -11.32 5.39 -12.19
N ARG A 41 -11.87 4.96 -11.06
CA ARG A 41 -12.67 5.73 -10.11
C ARG A 41 -12.42 5.22 -8.69
N LEU A 42 -12.84 6.00 -7.69
CA LEU A 42 -12.72 5.65 -6.29
C LEU A 42 -13.89 4.76 -5.82
N GLU A 43 -13.62 3.50 -5.51
CA GLU A 43 -14.63 2.52 -5.10
C GLU A 43 -14.54 2.18 -3.61
N PRO A 44 -15.64 2.22 -2.83
CA PRO A 44 -15.62 1.93 -1.40
C PRO A 44 -15.42 0.43 -1.12
N VAL A 45 -14.51 0.11 -0.21
CA VAL A 45 -14.30 -1.25 0.28
C VAL A 45 -15.24 -1.48 1.47
N ARG A 46 -16.38 -2.14 1.22
CA ARG A 46 -17.45 -2.35 2.22
C ARG A 46 -17.04 -3.17 3.44
N ARG A 47 -16.11 -4.13 3.26
CA ARG A 47 -15.63 -5.02 4.34
C ARG A 47 -14.10 -5.05 4.35
N PRO A 48 -13.43 -3.98 4.82
CA PRO A 48 -11.98 -3.96 4.88
C PRO A 48 -11.49 -5.02 5.87
N HIS A 49 -10.39 -5.68 5.53
CA HIS A 49 -9.78 -6.68 6.41
C HIS A 49 -9.28 -6.00 7.70
N LYS A 50 -9.90 -6.36 8.82
CA LYS A 50 -9.57 -5.79 10.13
C LYS A 50 -8.43 -6.57 10.76
N ILE A 51 -7.26 -5.95 10.81
CA ILE A 51 -6.09 -6.47 11.52
C ILE A 51 -5.84 -5.56 12.71
N ARG A 52 -5.61 -6.13 13.90
CA ARG A 52 -5.14 -5.32 15.03
C ARG A 52 -3.62 -5.29 15.03
N LEU A 53 -3.07 -4.14 15.36
CA LEU A 53 -1.62 -3.97 15.53
C LEU A 53 -1.06 -4.91 16.61
N ALA A 54 -1.85 -5.25 17.63
CA ALA A 54 -1.49 -6.22 18.66
C ALA A 54 -1.31 -7.66 18.14
N ASP A 55 -1.90 -8.00 16.99
CA ASP A 55 -1.76 -9.33 16.38
C ASP A 55 -0.49 -9.46 15.53
N LEU A 56 0.22 -8.36 15.26
CA LEU A 56 1.50 -8.36 14.55
C LEU A 56 2.65 -8.50 15.55
N LYS A 57 3.33 -9.65 15.55
CA LYS A 57 4.43 -9.97 16.46
C LYS A 57 5.80 -9.70 15.84
N GLY A 58 6.77 -9.28 16.66
CA GLY A 58 8.17 -9.03 16.30
C GLY A 58 8.38 -7.91 15.27
N VAL A 59 7.43 -6.97 15.23
CA VAL A 59 7.50 -5.74 14.43
C VAL A 59 7.24 -4.51 15.30
N ASP A 60 7.60 -4.57 16.57
CA ASP A 60 7.26 -3.54 17.57
C ASP A 60 7.89 -2.19 17.28
N ARG A 61 9.14 -2.18 16.78
CA ARG A 61 9.81 -0.94 16.34
C ARG A 61 9.08 -0.31 15.14
N GLN A 62 8.70 -1.13 14.17
CA GLN A 62 7.98 -0.70 12.96
C GLN A 62 6.59 -0.19 13.32
N LYS A 63 5.87 -0.87 14.23
CA LYS A 63 4.58 -0.42 14.79
C LYS A 63 4.72 0.95 15.46
N ALA A 64 5.67 1.11 16.37
CA ALA A 64 5.87 2.38 17.07
C ALA A 64 6.15 3.54 16.10
N ALA A 65 7.02 3.30 15.11
CA ALA A 65 7.40 4.32 14.13
C ALA A 65 6.24 4.74 13.22
N ILE A 66 5.53 3.76 12.62
CA ILE A 66 4.39 4.06 11.74
C ILE A 66 3.23 4.69 12.50
N GLU A 67 2.97 4.22 13.74
CA GLU A 67 1.91 4.78 14.57
C GLU A 67 2.20 6.22 14.97
N ARG A 68 3.45 6.54 15.32
CA ARG A 68 3.86 7.92 15.61
C ARG A 68 3.65 8.82 14.39
N ASN A 69 4.11 8.38 13.23
CA ASN A 69 3.97 9.12 11.97
C ASN A 69 2.50 9.36 11.60
N THR A 70 1.68 8.31 11.62
CA THR A 70 0.25 8.44 11.30
C THR A 70 -0.50 9.24 12.35
N ARG A 71 -0.12 9.15 13.63
CA ARG A 71 -0.70 9.98 14.68
C ARG A 71 -0.46 11.46 14.41
N GLN A 72 0.77 11.83 14.02
CA GLN A 72 1.09 13.21 13.63
C GLN A 72 0.17 13.65 12.48
N PHE A 73 0.10 12.86 11.42
CA PHE A 73 -0.72 13.12 10.24
C PHE A 73 -2.20 13.36 10.56
N VAL A 74 -2.85 12.45 11.32
CA VAL A 74 -4.27 12.60 11.65
C VAL A 74 -4.55 13.76 12.60
N THR A 75 -3.54 14.22 13.34
CA THR A 75 -3.64 15.43 14.18
C THR A 75 -3.22 16.72 13.46
N GLY A 76 -2.98 16.68 12.15
CA GLY A 76 -2.57 17.84 11.36
C GLY A 76 -1.14 18.31 11.62
N LYS A 77 -0.27 17.44 12.13
CA LYS A 77 1.16 17.70 12.30
C LYS A 77 1.94 17.14 11.10
N PRO A 78 3.16 17.67 10.82
CA PRO A 78 4.03 17.12 9.78
C PRO A 78 4.29 15.62 9.97
N ALA A 79 4.23 14.89 8.87
CA ALA A 79 4.42 13.44 8.81
C ALA A 79 5.00 13.05 7.44
N ASN A 80 5.64 11.89 7.37
CA ASN A 80 6.39 11.44 6.20
C ASN A 80 5.62 10.40 5.38
N ASN A 81 5.91 10.37 4.09
CA ASN A 81 5.62 9.22 3.23
C ASN A 81 6.39 7.99 3.76
N VAL A 82 5.78 6.80 3.66
CA VAL A 82 6.31 5.58 4.28
C VAL A 82 6.63 4.51 3.24
N LEU A 83 7.85 4.00 3.28
CA LEU A 83 8.26 2.82 2.52
C LEU A 83 8.48 1.64 3.47
N LEU A 84 7.78 0.54 3.23
CA LEU A 84 7.92 -0.71 3.97
C LEU A 84 8.63 -1.74 3.09
N THR A 85 9.88 -2.11 3.39
CA THR A 85 10.64 -3.09 2.60
C THR A 85 10.84 -4.40 3.37
N GLY A 86 11.02 -5.51 2.65
CA GLY A 86 11.43 -6.77 3.25
C GLY A 86 10.74 -7.99 2.67
N ALA A 87 10.96 -9.17 3.26
CA ALA A 87 10.48 -10.42 2.70
C ALA A 87 8.94 -10.52 2.61
N ARG A 88 8.45 -11.41 1.74
CA ARG A 88 7.02 -11.69 1.59
C ARG A 88 6.45 -12.31 2.87
N GLY A 89 5.26 -11.89 3.26
CA GLY A 89 4.55 -12.47 4.41
C GLY A 89 5.04 -12.03 5.80
N THR A 90 5.92 -11.04 5.90
CA THR A 90 6.42 -10.48 7.17
C THR A 90 5.47 -9.47 7.83
N GLY A 91 4.35 -9.13 7.18
CA GLY A 91 3.30 -8.27 7.77
C GLY A 91 3.29 -6.81 7.30
N LYS A 92 4.04 -6.42 6.26
CA LYS A 92 4.07 -5.05 5.70
C LYS A 92 2.68 -4.45 5.42
N SER A 93 1.92 -5.08 4.52
CA SER A 93 0.56 -4.64 4.17
C SER A 93 -0.42 -4.80 5.34
N SER A 94 -0.12 -5.74 6.26
CA SER A 94 -0.93 -5.93 7.47
C SER A 94 -0.74 -4.80 8.47
N LEU A 95 0.47 -4.22 8.53
CA LEU A 95 0.78 -3.08 9.37
C LEU A 95 -0.02 -1.84 8.92
N VAL A 96 -0.05 -1.55 7.62
CA VAL A 96 -0.84 -0.44 7.06
C VAL A 96 -2.33 -0.61 7.34
N LYS A 97 -2.87 -1.83 7.16
CA LYS A 97 -4.26 -2.16 7.51
C LYS A 97 -4.56 -1.99 9.00
N GLY A 98 -3.60 -2.34 9.86
CA GLY A 98 -3.71 -2.13 11.30
C GLY A 98 -3.71 -0.65 11.71
N VAL A 99 -2.90 0.17 11.04
CA VAL A 99 -2.90 1.63 11.21
C VAL A 99 -4.25 2.23 10.82
N LEU A 100 -4.82 1.82 9.68
CA LEU A 100 -6.18 2.22 9.31
C LEU A 100 -7.18 1.86 10.41
N ALA A 101 -7.19 0.61 10.89
CA ALA A 101 -8.10 0.19 11.94
C ALA A 101 -7.95 1.00 13.23
N ARG A 102 -6.73 1.46 13.55
CA ARG A 102 -6.42 2.26 14.74
C ARG A 102 -6.89 3.71 14.66
N PHE A 103 -6.86 4.31 13.47
CA PHE A 103 -7.06 5.75 13.27
C PHE A 103 -8.26 6.12 12.39
N ALA A 104 -9.02 5.16 11.85
CA ALA A 104 -10.20 5.42 11.01
C ALA A 104 -11.23 6.36 11.69
N ARG A 105 -11.43 6.20 13.01
CA ARG A 105 -12.31 7.06 13.82
C ARG A 105 -11.80 8.49 14.01
N GLN A 106 -10.53 8.75 13.71
CA GLN A 106 -9.89 10.07 13.76
C GLN A 106 -9.81 10.70 12.36
N GLY A 107 -10.61 10.22 11.40
CA GLY A 107 -10.66 10.78 10.04
C GLY A 107 -9.67 10.17 9.05
N LEU A 108 -8.90 9.14 9.44
CA LEU A 108 -8.03 8.44 8.48
C LEU A 108 -8.84 7.63 7.46
N ARG A 109 -8.42 7.71 6.20
CA ARG A 109 -8.94 6.93 5.07
C ARG A 109 -7.78 6.27 4.32
N LEU A 110 -8.02 5.10 3.76
CA LEU A 110 -7.02 4.36 2.97
C LEU A 110 -7.52 4.21 1.54
N ILE A 111 -6.69 4.53 0.56
CA ILE A 111 -6.97 4.33 -0.86
C ILE A 111 -5.94 3.33 -1.40
N GLU A 112 -6.37 2.12 -1.69
CA GLU A 112 -5.53 1.11 -2.35
C GLU A 112 -5.41 1.45 -3.84
N VAL A 113 -4.18 1.61 -4.33
CA VAL A 113 -3.86 1.88 -5.73
C VAL A 113 -2.90 0.81 -6.22
N ASP A 114 -3.33 0.07 -7.25
CA ASP A 114 -2.47 -0.92 -7.90
C ASP A 114 -1.32 -0.19 -8.62
N ARG A 115 -0.17 -0.86 -8.77
CA ARG A 115 1.03 -0.26 -9.38
C ARG A 115 0.74 0.38 -10.74
N ASP A 116 0.00 -0.32 -11.58
CA ASP A 116 -0.28 0.12 -12.96
C ASP A 116 -1.23 1.33 -12.99
N GLU A 117 -1.95 1.58 -11.89
CA GLU A 117 -2.85 2.73 -11.70
C GLU A 117 -2.16 3.96 -11.10
N LEU A 118 -0.87 3.87 -10.72
CA LEU A 118 -0.13 5.00 -10.14
C LEU A 118 -0.01 6.20 -11.09
N VAL A 119 -0.15 5.99 -12.41
CA VAL A 119 -0.24 7.09 -13.39
C VAL A 119 -1.39 8.05 -13.08
N ASN A 120 -2.45 7.57 -12.40
CA ASN A 120 -3.63 8.34 -12.03
C ASN A 120 -3.49 9.06 -10.69
N LEU A 121 -2.32 9.04 -10.06
CA LEU A 121 -2.08 9.68 -8.76
C LEU A 121 -2.44 11.19 -8.73
N PRO A 122 -2.19 12.00 -9.78
CA PRO A 122 -2.65 13.40 -9.82
C PRO A 122 -4.17 13.53 -9.69
N ALA A 123 -4.94 12.69 -10.41
CA ALA A 123 -6.40 12.70 -10.33
C ALA A 123 -6.91 12.28 -8.95
N ILE A 124 -6.22 11.34 -8.29
CA ILE A 124 -6.55 10.93 -6.91
C ILE A 124 -6.28 12.09 -5.95
N ILE A 125 -5.16 12.79 -6.10
CA ILE A 125 -4.79 13.96 -5.30
C ILE A 125 -5.87 15.05 -5.43
N ASP A 126 -6.25 15.41 -6.65
CA ASP A 126 -7.27 16.43 -6.92
C ASP A 126 -8.63 16.03 -6.33
N LEU A 127 -8.99 14.74 -6.42
CA LEU A 127 -10.26 14.23 -5.89
C LEU A 127 -10.37 14.34 -4.37
N VAL A 128 -9.26 14.19 -3.64
CA VAL A 128 -9.25 14.26 -2.17
C VAL A 128 -8.80 15.61 -1.62
N ALA A 129 -8.28 16.48 -2.48
CA ALA A 129 -7.90 17.83 -2.10
C ALA A 129 -9.08 18.60 -1.48
N GLY A 130 -8.82 19.38 -0.43
CA GLY A 130 -9.84 20.17 0.27
C GLY A 130 -10.78 19.36 1.18
N ARG A 131 -10.69 18.03 1.20
CA ARG A 131 -11.48 17.20 2.10
C ARG A 131 -10.97 17.25 3.55
N PRO A 132 -11.86 17.16 4.56
CA PRO A 132 -11.47 17.17 5.97
C PRO A 132 -10.80 15.87 6.42
N GLU A 133 -11.03 14.75 5.73
CA GLU A 133 -10.37 13.49 6.03
C GLU A 133 -8.88 13.52 5.68
N ARG A 134 -8.13 12.59 6.28
CA ARG A 134 -6.70 12.38 6.02
C ARG A 134 -6.53 11.08 5.25
N PHE A 135 -5.91 11.13 4.08
CA PHE A 135 -5.82 10.01 3.15
C PHE A 135 -4.42 9.41 3.12
N ILE A 136 -4.35 8.09 3.23
CA ILE A 136 -3.16 7.34 2.86
C ILE A 136 -3.44 6.68 1.51
N VAL A 137 -2.69 7.06 0.49
CA VAL A 137 -2.59 6.29 -0.76
C VAL A 137 -1.65 5.13 -0.50
N PHE A 138 -2.15 3.91 -0.68
CA PHE A 138 -1.42 2.68 -0.39
C PHE A 138 -1.18 1.86 -1.65
N CYS A 139 0.08 1.61 -1.96
CA CYS A 139 0.48 0.72 -3.05
C CYS A 139 1.19 -0.52 -2.49
N ASP A 140 0.65 -1.71 -2.76
CA ASP A 140 1.23 -2.97 -2.28
C ASP A 140 2.15 -3.60 -3.33
N ASP A 141 3.29 -4.15 -2.90
CA ASP A 141 4.32 -4.77 -3.75
C ASP A 141 4.80 -3.88 -4.91
N LEU A 142 5.22 -2.66 -4.56
CA LEU A 142 5.79 -1.68 -5.48
C LEU A 142 7.14 -2.17 -6.04
N SER A 143 7.15 -2.41 -7.35
CA SER A 143 8.36 -2.64 -8.15
C SER A 143 8.14 -2.19 -9.58
N PHE A 144 9.02 -1.35 -10.11
CA PHE A 144 8.92 -0.78 -11.45
C PHE A 144 9.89 -1.44 -12.42
N GLY A 145 9.46 -1.64 -13.67
CA GLY A 145 10.34 -1.79 -14.83
C GLY A 145 10.89 -0.44 -15.33
N ALA A 146 11.79 -0.50 -16.30
CA ALA A 146 12.33 0.70 -16.95
C ALA A 146 11.23 1.43 -17.73
N GLY A 147 11.11 2.75 -17.51
CA GLY A 147 10.18 3.60 -18.27
C GLY A 147 8.69 3.48 -17.88
N GLU A 148 8.35 2.84 -16.76
CA GLU A 148 6.95 2.74 -16.33
C GLU A 148 6.36 4.13 -15.98
N PRO A 149 5.22 4.56 -16.59
CA PRO A 149 4.62 5.87 -16.32
C PRO A 149 4.29 6.12 -14.84
N GLY A 150 3.91 5.06 -14.12
CA GLY A 150 3.63 5.12 -12.69
C GLY A 150 4.84 5.56 -11.85
N TYR A 151 6.07 5.29 -12.30
CA TYR A 151 7.29 5.76 -11.64
C TYR A 151 7.37 7.28 -11.66
N GLN A 152 7.15 7.92 -12.82
CA GLN A 152 7.23 9.37 -12.95
C GLN A 152 6.14 10.08 -12.15
N ALA A 153 4.92 9.52 -12.15
CA ALA A 153 3.81 10.05 -11.34
C ALA A 153 4.13 9.98 -9.84
N LEU A 154 4.65 8.85 -9.35
CA LEU A 154 5.06 8.70 -7.96
C LEU A 154 6.24 9.61 -7.60
N LYS A 155 7.25 9.69 -8.47
CA LYS A 155 8.42 10.56 -8.32
C LYS A 155 7.99 12.02 -8.12
N SER A 156 7.12 12.51 -9.00
CA SER A 156 6.56 13.87 -8.95
C SER A 156 5.75 14.12 -7.68
N ALA A 157 4.90 13.17 -7.27
CA ALA A 157 4.09 13.31 -6.06
C ALA A 157 4.93 13.32 -4.77
N LEU A 158 6.08 12.62 -4.76
CA LEU A 158 6.99 12.60 -3.62
C LEU A 158 7.91 13.82 -3.54
N ASP A 159 8.34 14.38 -4.68
CA ASP A 159 9.13 15.63 -4.69
C ASP A 159 8.32 16.87 -4.32
N GLY A 160 7.00 16.80 -4.57
CA GLY A 160 6.23 18.00 -4.77
C GLY A 160 6.54 18.58 -6.15
N SER A 161 5.57 18.48 -7.04
CA SER A 161 5.59 19.24 -8.29
C SER A 161 5.54 20.76 -8.01
N ILE A 162 5.36 21.59 -9.04
CA ILE A 162 5.06 23.03 -8.87
C ILE A 162 3.92 23.26 -7.85
N ALA A 163 2.96 22.34 -7.77
CA ALA A 163 2.00 22.25 -6.67
C ALA A 163 2.51 21.26 -5.61
N ALA A 164 2.62 21.72 -4.36
CA ALA A 164 2.86 20.84 -3.23
C ALA A 164 1.68 19.86 -3.07
N PRO A 165 1.94 18.57 -2.74
CA PRO A 165 0.88 17.63 -2.43
C PRO A 165 0.04 18.17 -1.26
N PRO A 166 -1.27 17.88 -1.22
CA PRO A 166 -2.13 18.45 -0.21
C PRO A 166 -1.76 17.90 1.17
N GLU A 167 -1.85 18.75 2.20
CA GLU A 167 -1.50 18.40 3.59
C GLU A 167 -2.32 17.24 4.15
N ASN A 168 -3.42 16.88 3.48
CA ASN A 168 -4.32 15.80 3.87
C ASN A 168 -4.00 14.46 3.17
N LEU A 169 -2.86 14.30 2.49
CA LEU A 169 -2.49 13.07 1.79
C LEU A 169 -1.05 12.62 2.13
N LEU A 170 -0.87 11.31 2.36
CA LEU A 170 0.44 10.64 2.42
C LEU A 170 0.45 9.40 1.53
N ILE A 171 1.64 9.02 1.07
CA ILE A 171 1.88 7.82 0.26
C ILE A 171 2.59 6.76 1.10
N TYR A 172 1.98 5.59 1.20
CA TYR A 172 2.53 4.42 1.87
C TYR A 172 2.73 3.32 0.81
N ALA A 173 3.94 2.79 0.69
CA ALA A 173 4.25 1.72 -0.26
C ALA A 173 4.87 0.52 0.44
N THR A 174 4.55 -0.70 0.02
CA THR A 174 5.35 -1.88 0.38
C THR A 174 6.22 -2.31 -0.79
N SER A 175 7.40 -2.86 -0.54
CA SER A 175 8.20 -3.53 -1.56
C SER A 175 8.83 -4.80 -1.01
N ASN A 176 8.96 -5.81 -1.86
CA ASN A 176 9.73 -6.99 -1.55
C ASN A 176 11.23 -6.81 -1.81
N ARG A 177 11.61 -5.72 -2.50
CA ARG A 177 12.99 -5.35 -2.77
C ARG A 177 13.39 -4.16 -1.91
N ARG A 178 14.69 -4.01 -1.68
CA ARG A 178 15.23 -2.82 -1.00
C ARG A 178 15.16 -1.60 -1.91
N HIS A 179 15.41 -1.80 -3.21
CA HIS A 179 15.29 -0.80 -4.26
C HIS A 179 14.02 -1.04 -5.08
N LEU A 180 13.29 0.03 -5.40
CA LEU A 180 12.02 -0.03 -6.12
C LEU A 180 12.16 -0.38 -7.61
N MET A 181 13.39 -0.35 -8.13
CA MET A 181 13.73 -0.75 -9.49
C MET A 181 14.73 -1.92 -9.48
N PRO A 182 14.67 -2.83 -10.46
CA PRO A 182 15.65 -3.90 -10.59
C PRO A 182 17.06 -3.36 -10.81
N GLU A 183 18.02 -3.96 -10.12
CA GLU A 183 19.44 -3.90 -10.48
C GLU A 183 19.65 -4.86 -11.66
N ARG A 184 19.98 -4.35 -12.86
CA ARG A 184 20.37 -5.24 -13.97
C ARG A 184 21.85 -5.53 -13.82
N MET A 185 22.24 -6.81 -13.83
CA MET A 185 23.65 -7.22 -13.80
C MET A 185 24.52 -6.56 -14.88
N ALA A 186 23.94 -6.21 -16.04
CA ALA A 186 24.63 -5.50 -17.11
C ALA A 186 24.99 -4.05 -16.74
N GLU A 187 24.16 -3.35 -15.96
CA GLU A 187 24.39 -1.96 -15.53
C GLU A 187 25.48 -1.88 -14.45
N ASN A 188 25.67 -2.93 -13.64
CA ASN A 188 26.83 -3.03 -12.73
C ASN A 188 28.16 -3.18 -13.48
N LEU A 189 28.13 -3.66 -14.73
CA LEU A 189 29.30 -3.83 -15.59
C LEU A 189 29.59 -2.57 -16.43
N GLU A 190 28.63 -1.64 -16.55
CA GLU A 190 28.78 -0.33 -17.19
C GLU A 190 29.39 0.73 -16.26
N ALA A 191 29.82 0.34 -15.06
CA ALA A 191 30.66 1.17 -14.21
C ALA A 191 31.97 1.49 -14.95
N THR A 192 32.02 2.66 -15.60
CA THR A 192 33.21 3.17 -16.22
C THR A 192 34.18 3.61 -15.14
N ARG A 193 35.42 3.10 -15.22
CA ARG A 193 36.55 3.66 -14.50
C ARG A 193 36.90 5.00 -15.15
N GLY A 194 36.85 6.09 -14.40
CA GLY A 194 37.50 7.33 -14.79
C GLY A 194 39.02 7.14 -14.91
N ASP A 195 39.69 8.03 -15.62
CA ASP A 195 41.15 8.02 -15.80
C ASP A 195 41.94 8.18 -14.47
N ASP A 196 41.25 8.50 -13.37
CA ASP A 196 41.73 8.61 -12.00
C ASP A 196 41.48 7.36 -11.13
N GLY A 197 40.83 6.33 -11.69
CA GLY A 197 40.46 5.11 -10.97
C GLY A 197 39.18 5.22 -10.14
N GLU A 198 38.43 6.33 -10.23
CA GLU A 198 37.12 6.45 -9.60
C GLU A 198 36.07 5.64 -10.37
N ILE A 199 35.23 4.90 -9.64
CA ILE A 199 34.13 4.10 -10.19
C ILE A 199 32.93 5.03 -10.30
N HIS A 200 32.52 5.40 -11.52
CA HIS A 200 31.31 6.19 -11.73
C HIS A 200 30.10 5.23 -11.83
N PRO A 201 29.12 5.30 -10.94
CA PRO A 201 27.86 4.58 -11.11
C PRO A 201 27.16 5.10 -12.37
N GLY A 202 26.67 4.22 -13.24
CA GLY A 202 25.88 4.66 -14.42
C GLY A 202 24.64 5.47 -13.99
N GLU A 203 24.23 6.46 -14.80
CA GLU A 203 23.12 7.41 -14.53
C GLU A 203 21.83 6.74 -14.01
N THR A 204 21.56 5.50 -14.44
CA THR A 204 20.42 4.69 -13.98
C THR A 204 20.52 4.25 -12.52
N SER A 205 21.68 4.23 -11.88
CA SER A 205 21.85 3.84 -10.47
C SER A 205 21.51 4.97 -9.50
N GLU A 206 21.81 6.22 -9.87
CA GLU A 206 21.47 7.41 -9.07
C GLU A 206 19.95 7.67 -9.04
N GLU A 207 19.26 7.49 -10.17
CA GLU A 207 17.79 7.64 -10.22
C GLU A 207 17.06 6.61 -9.33
N LYS A 208 17.59 5.38 -9.21
CA LYS A 208 16.98 4.29 -8.43
C LYS A 208 17.07 4.49 -6.93
N ILE A 209 18.17 5.08 -6.47
CA ILE A 209 18.36 5.49 -5.07
C ILE A 209 17.47 6.69 -4.79
N SER A 210 17.38 7.64 -5.74
CA SER A 210 16.62 8.89 -5.60
C SER A 210 15.15 8.70 -5.22
N LEU A 211 14.42 7.74 -5.80
CA LEU A 211 13.00 7.56 -5.45
C LEU A 211 12.79 7.03 -4.03
N SER A 212 13.61 6.04 -3.63
CA SER A 212 13.44 5.38 -2.33
C SER A 212 13.79 6.31 -1.17
N GLU A 213 14.76 7.20 -1.36
CA GLU A 213 15.19 8.19 -0.36
C GLU A 213 14.14 9.28 -0.07
N ARG A 214 13.18 9.50 -0.97
CA ARG A 214 12.10 10.48 -0.78
C ARG A 214 11.01 10.02 0.19
N PHE A 215 11.05 8.74 0.58
CA PHE A 215 10.23 8.26 1.68
C PHE A 215 10.89 8.60 3.00
N GLY A 216 10.42 9.68 3.64
CA GLY A 216 10.98 10.16 4.92
C GLY A 216 10.81 9.20 6.11
N LEU A 217 10.09 8.07 5.96
CA LEU A 217 10.11 6.98 6.92
C LEU A 217 10.29 5.63 6.21
N TRP A 218 11.43 4.99 6.48
CA TRP A 218 11.75 3.66 5.96
C TRP A 218 11.65 2.59 7.04
N LEU A 219 10.82 1.56 6.81
CA LEU A 219 10.60 0.43 7.72
C LEU A 219 11.03 -0.88 7.08
N SER A 220 12.09 -1.49 7.61
CA SER A 220 12.62 -2.78 7.14
C SER A 220 12.00 -3.95 7.91
N PHE A 221 11.61 -4.99 7.19
CA PHE A 221 11.02 -6.23 7.72
C PHE A 221 11.91 -7.43 7.39
N TYR A 222 12.48 -8.02 8.42
CA TYR A 222 13.38 -9.16 8.28
C TYR A 222 12.60 -10.48 8.18
N PRO A 223 13.16 -11.50 7.50
CA PRO A 223 12.64 -12.86 7.57
C PRO A 223 12.53 -13.35 9.01
N PHE A 224 11.56 -14.21 9.28
CA PHE A 224 11.36 -14.75 10.62
C PHE A 224 12.37 -15.86 10.89
N ASP A 225 12.99 -15.82 12.07
CA ASP A 225 13.65 -16.99 12.62
C ASP A 225 12.60 -18.04 13.04
N GLN A 226 13.08 -19.18 13.51
CA GLN A 226 12.22 -20.28 13.90
C GLN A 226 11.33 -19.93 15.10
N ASP A 227 11.92 -19.33 16.13
CA ASP A 227 11.23 -19.07 17.39
C ASP A 227 10.15 -18.01 17.18
N HIS A 228 10.47 -16.94 16.44
CA HIS A 228 9.51 -15.92 16.05
C HIS A 228 8.36 -16.49 15.20
N TYR A 229 8.64 -17.40 14.27
CA TYR A 229 7.60 -18.10 13.52
C TYR A 229 6.69 -18.93 14.45
N LEU A 230 7.26 -19.69 15.38
CA LEU A 230 6.51 -20.52 16.32
C LEU A 230 5.66 -19.66 17.27
N ASP A 231 6.18 -18.55 17.76
CA ASP A 231 5.44 -17.62 18.61
C ASP A 231 4.22 -17.02 17.88
N ILE A 232 4.35 -16.75 16.59
CA ILE A 232 3.23 -16.31 15.75
C ILE A 232 2.19 -17.42 15.58
N CYS A 233 2.63 -18.67 15.36
CA CYS A 233 1.72 -19.83 15.29
C CYS A 233 0.93 -19.98 16.58
N VAL A 234 1.60 -20.00 17.73
CA VAL A 234 0.98 -20.09 19.06
C VAL A 234 -0.01 -18.94 19.27
N HIS A 235 0.39 -17.70 18.96
CA HIS A 235 -0.51 -16.55 19.04
C HIS A 235 -1.80 -16.78 18.23
N TRP A 236 -1.70 -17.21 16.97
CA TRP A 236 -2.88 -17.45 16.15
C TRP A 236 -3.73 -18.63 16.60
N LEU A 237 -3.13 -19.69 17.15
CA LEU A 237 -3.84 -20.81 17.74
C LEU A 237 -4.70 -20.34 18.93
N HIS A 238 -4.14 -19.51 19.82
CA HIS A 238 -4.89 -18.95 20.95
C HIS A 238 -6.01 -18.03 20.45
N ARG A 239 -5.75 -17.21 19.41
CA ARG A 239 -6.77 -16.38 18.77
C ARG A 239 -7.95 -17.18 18.21
N LEU A 240 -7.73 -18.45 17.85
CA LEU A 240 -8.72 -19.36 17.30
C LEU A 240 -9.38 -20.26 18.36
N GLY A 241 -8.98 -20.12 19.63
CA GLY A 241 -9.57 -20.84 20.76
C GLY A 241 -8.91 -22.17 21.10
N VAL A 242 -7.70 -22.43 20.58
CA VAL A 242 -6.88 -23.57 20.99
C VAL A 242 -6.21 -23.23 22.33
N ASP A 243 -6.28 -24.14 23.30
CA ASP A 243 -5.66 -23.97 24.61
C ASP A 243 -4.12 -23.99 24.55
N GLU A 244 -3.48 -23.49 25.61
CA GLU A 244 -2.02 -23.38 25.70
C GLU A 244 -1.32 -24.72 25.50
N THR A 245 -1.85 -25.80 26.09
CA THR A 245 -1.22 -27.12 26.05
C THR A 245 -1.23 -27.68 24.62
N ALA A 246 -2.38 -27.61 23.95
CA ALA A 246 -2.50 -28.00 22.55
C ALA A 246 -1.66 -27.09 21.63
N ALA A 247 -1.63 -25.78 21.87
CA ALA A 247 -0.87 -24.83 21.06
C ALA A 247 0.64 -25.06 21.14
N LEU A 248 1.16 -25.36 22.34
CA LEU A 248 2.57 -25.70 22.52
C LEU A 248 2.92 -27.06 21.92
N ALA A 249 2.03 -28.05 22.00
CA ALA A 249 2.21 -29.35 21.36
C ALA A 249 2.24 -29.25 19.82
N ALA A 250 1.51 -28.28 19.25
CA ALA A 250 1.42 -28.05 17.81
C ALA A 250 2.72 -27.49 17.16
N ARG A 251 3.75 -27.12 17.94
CA ARG A 251 4.99 -26.50 17.43
C ARG A 251 5.70 -27.36 16.39
N GLN A 252 5.77 -28.68 16.58
CA GLN A 252 6.43 -29.57 15.62
C GLN A 252 5.66 -29.64 14.29
N GLU A 253 4.33 -29.77 14.34
CA GLU A 253 3.48 -29.70 13.14
C GLU A 253 3.62 -28.36 12.43
N ALA A 254 3.74 -27.25 13.18
CA ALA A 254 3.95 -25.92 12.61
C ALA A 254 5.25 -25.83 11.78
N LEU A 255 6.32 -26.47 12.26
CA LEU A 255 7.60 -26.52 11.54
C LEU A 255 7.51 -27.39 10.28
N GLN A 256 6.84 -28.53 10.36
CA GLN A 256 6.59 -29.38 9.19
C GLN A 256 5.77 -28.65 8.13
N TRP A 257 4.74 -27.92 8.55
CA TRP A 257 3.94 -27.07 7.66
C TRP A 257 4.79 -25.98 6.97
N ALA A 258 5.68 -25.31 7.72
CA ALA A 258 6.57 -24.31 7.14
C ALA A 258 7.53 -24.90 6.10
N LEU A 259 8.06 -26.10 6.36
CA LEU A 259 8.94 -26.82 5.44
C LEU A 259 8.20 -27.18 4.13
N GLN A 260 6.99 -27.72 4.23
CA GLN A 260 6.15 -28.03 3.06
C GLN A 260 5.82 -26.78 2.22
N ARG A 261 5.65 -25.63 2.88
CA ARG A 261 5.39 -24.34 2.22
C ARG A 261 6.67 -23.61 1.75
N GLY A 262 7.85 -24.13 2.09
CA GLY A 262 9.14 -23.54 1.75
C GLY A 262 9.38 -22.14 2.36
N SER A 263 8.64 -21.73 3.40
CA SER A 263 8.86 -20.42 4.03
C SER A 263 8.33 -20.34 5.46
N ARG A 264 9.01 -19.53 6.27
CA ARG A 264 8.55 -19.09 7.61
C ARG A 264 8.08 -17.64 7.50
N SER A 265 6.77 -17.45 7.54
CA SER A 265 6.15 -16.13 7.44
C SER A 265 4.84 -16.07 8.23
N GLY A 266 4.36 -14.87 8.51
CA GLY A 266 3.12 -14.67 9.27
C GLY A 266 1.91 -15.18 8.49
N ARG A 267 1.99 -15.13 7.15
CA ARG A 267 0.99 -15.75 6.26
C ARG A 267 0.95 -17.26 6.45
N VAL A 268 2.11 -17.93 6.45
CA VAL A 268 2.20 -19.38 6.62
C VAL A 268 1.75 -19.79 8.02
N ALA A 269 2.14 -19.03 9.05
CA ALA A 269 1.73 -19.26 10.43
C ALA A 269 0.20 -19.16 10.60
N TRP A 270 -0.43 -18.15 10.00
CA TRP A 270 -1.90 -18.02 10.01
C TRP A 270 -2.60 -19.18 9.29
N GLN A 271 -2.05 -19.62 8.15
CA GLN A 271 -2.60 -20.76 7.40
C GLN A 271 -2.50 -22.06 8.21
N PHE A 272 -1.36 -22.30 8.86
CA PHE A 272 -1.16 -23.41 9.77
C PHE A 272 -2.17 -23.38 10.92
N ALA A 273 -2.27 -22.25 11.63
CA ALA A 273 -3.16 -22.13 12.78
C ALA A 273 -4.63 -22.35 12.41
N ARG A 274 -5.07 -21.85 11.24
CA ARG A 274 -6.41 -22.10 10.71
C ARG A 274 -6.69 -23.57 10.42
N ASP A 275 -5.73 -24.26 9.81
CA ASP A 275 -5.84 -25.69 9.52
C ASP A 275 -5.93 -26.49 10.81
N TYR A 276 -4.96 -26.29 11.71
CA TYR A 276 -4.86 -27.00 12.98
C TYR A 276 -6.12 -26.80 13.84
N ALA A 277 -6.57 -25.55 14.03
CA ALA A 277 -7.78 -25.27 14.80
C ALA A 277 -9.05 -25.80 14.12
N GLY A 278 -9.05 -25.94 12.78
CA GLY A 278 -10.14 -26.55 12.03
C GLY A 278 -10.22 -28.07 12.23
N ARG A 279 -9.09 -28.75 12.39
CA ARG A 279 -9.03 -30.20 12.66
C ARG A 279 -9.47 -30.59 14.09
N LEU A 280 -9.43 -29.65 15.03
CA LEU A 280 -9.82 -29.87 16.43
C LEU A 280 -11.33 -29.67 16.71
N LYS A 281 -12.08 -29.15 15.74
CA LYS A 281 -13.53 -28.94 15.84
C LYS A 281 -14.29 -30.04 15.13
#